data_AF-A0A1K0IS18-F1
#
_entry.id   AF-A0A1K0IS18-F1
#
_cell.length_a   1.000
_cell.length_b   1.000
_cell.length_c   1.000
_cell.angle_alpha   90.00
_cell.angle_beta   90.00
_cell.angle_gamma   90.00
#
_symmetry.space_group_name_H-M   'P 1'
#
loop_
_entity.id
_entity.type
_entity.pdbx_description
1 polymer ?
#
loop_
_entity_poly.entity_id
_entity_poly.type
_entity_poly.pdbx_seq_one_letter_code
_entity_poly.pdbx_strand_id
1 'polypeptide(L)' 'MAANFLIRQTAQGWELAVESARKGLVHCEDREIAVNIGMAAAKRRGVALIVQEEEGGNDTSRGITPLAA' A
#
# COMPACT_ATOMS: atom_id res chain seq x y z
N MET A 1 -17.09 -2.57 -7.47
CA MET A 1 -15.69 -2.39 -7.93
C MET A 1 -14.79 -2.80 -6.78
N ALA A 2 -13.81 -3.68 -7.00
CA ALA A 2 -12.88 -4.06 -5.94
C ALA A 2 -11.91 -2.88 -5.73
N ALA A 3 -11.88 -2.33 -4.51
CA ALA A 3 -11.00 -1.22 -4.20
C ALA A 3 -9.57 -1.73 -3.99
N ASN A 4 -8.59 -1.01 -4.54
CA ASN A 4 -7.18 -1.39 -4.41
C ASN A 4 -6.71 -1.28 -2.96
N PHE A 5 -5.61 -1.95 -2.64
CA PHE A 5 -4.93 -1.74 -1.37
C PHE A 5 -3.89 -0.63 -1.51
N LEU A 6 -3.77 0.16 -0.46
CA LEU A 6 -2.84 1.27 -0.34
C LEU A 6 -1.99 1.06 0.91
N ILE A 7 -0.68 1.11 0.77
CA ILE A 7 0.26 1.26 1.88
C ILE A 7 0.72 2.71 1.88
N ARG A 8 0.59 3.39 3.02
CA ARG A 8 1.06 4.76 3.20
C ARG A 8 2.07 4.84 4.34
N GLN A 9 3.16 5.56 4.12
CA GLN A 9 4.04 5.94 5.20
C GLN A 9 3.35 6.98 6.09
N THR A 10 3.61 6.89 7.39
CA THR A 10 3.09 7.76 8.45
C THR A 10 4.21 8.04 9.44
N ALA A 11 4.03 9.04 10.30
CA ALA A 11 4.97 9.36 11.39
C ALA A 11 5.23 8.20 12.38
N GLN A 12 4.37 7.17 12.39
CA GLN A 12 4.48 6.01 13.28
C GLN A 12 4.95 4.74 12.57
N GLY A 13 5.22 4.79 11.26
CA GLY A 13 5.53 3.62 10.44
C GLY A 13 4.65 3.54 9.19
N TRP A 14 4.26 2.35 8.80
CA TRP A 14 3.51 2.04 7.58
C TRP A 14 2.10 1.60 7.89
N GLU A 15 1.14 2.15 7.17
CA GLU A 15 -0.27 1.82 7.35
C GLU A 15 -0.85 1.25 6.05
N LEU A 16 -1.47 0.07 6.14
CA LEU A 16 -2.21 -0.56 5.06
C LEU A 16 -3.69 -0.16 5.16
N ALA A 17 -4.23 0.42 4.10
CA ALA A 17 -5.62 0.79 3.95
C ALA A 17 -6.18 0.26 2.63
N VAL A 18 -7.49 0.38 2.46
CA VAL A 18 -8.14 0.24 1.15
C VAL A 18 -8.22 1.63 0.55
N GLU A 19 -8.00 1.78 -0.76
CA GLU A 19 -7.97 3.06 -1.47
C GLU A 19 -9.21 3.94 -1.21
N SER A 20 -10.39 3.32 -1.07
CA SER A 20 -11.64 4.02 -0.77
C SER A 20 -11.88 4.27 0.73
N ALA A 21 -11.04 3.72 1.61
CA ALA A 21 -11.19 3.80 3.05
C ALA A 21 -10.28 4.89 3.63
N ARG A 22 -10.86 5.77 4.46
CA ARG A 22 -10.10 6.81 5.18
C ARG A 22 -9.27 6.26 6.34
N LYS A 23 -9.67 5.10 6.90
CA LYS A 23 -9.06 4.48 8.08
C LYS A 23 -8.15 3.33 7.67
N GLY A 24 -6.94 3.28 8.23
CA GLY A 24 -6.05 2.13 8.10
C GLY A 24 -6.62 0.87 8.72
N LEU A 25 -6.30 -0.25 8.10
CA LEU A 25 -6.67 -1.59 8.55
C LEU A 25 -5.56 -2.20 9.42
N VAL A 26 -4.30 -1.96 9.06
CA VAL A 26 -3.13 -2.54 9.71
C VAL A 26 -2.02 -1.50 9.80
N HIS A 27 -1.37 -1.41 10.95
CA HIS A 27 -0.17 -0.61 11.17
C HIS A 27 1.04 -1.54 11.32
N CYS A 28 2.17 -1.17 10.74
CA CYS A 28 3.43 -1.91 10.75
C CYS A 28 4.59 -0.94 10.90
N GLU A 29 5.56 -1.23 11.75
CA GLU A 29 6.75 -0.38 11.87
C GLU A 29 7.71 -0.58 10.68
N ASP A 30 7.73 -1.80 10.14
CA ASP A 30 8.61 -2.21 9.04
C ASP A 30 7.92 -2.17 7.66
N ARG A 31 8.62 -1.60 6.67
CA ARG A 31 8.16 -1.45 5.29
C ARG A 31 7.96 -2.79 4.59
N GLU A 32 8.93 -3.70 4.69
CA GLU A 32 8.90 -4.98 3.99
C GLU A 32 7.76 -5.85 4.54
N ILE A 33 7.51 -5.80 5.85
CA ILE A 33 6.37 -6.46 6.47
C ILE A 33 5.06 -5.88 5.93
N ALA A 34 4.91 -4.55 5.90
CA ALA A 34 3.72 -3.89 5.37
C ALA A 34 3.45 -4.28 3.91
N VAL A 35 4.49 -4.27 3.07
CA VAL A 35 4.42 -4.64 1.64
C VAL A 35 4.04 -6.10 1.47
N ASN A 36 4.64 -7.02 2.23
CA ASN A 36 4.30 -8.44 2.15
C ASN A 36 2.82 -8.71 2.51
N ILE A 37 2.31 -8.06 3.56
CA ILE A 37 0.90 -8.16 3.95
C ILE A 37 0.00 -7.58 2.84
N GLY A 38 0.32 -6.39 2.34
CA GLY A 38 -0.42 -5.72 1.27
C GLY A 38 -0.45 -6.55 -0.01
N MET A 39 0.69 -7.14 -0.41
CA MET A 39 0.79 -8.00 -1.60
C MET A 39 -0.07 -9.26 -1.43
N ALA A 40 0.00 -9.91 -0.27
CA ALA A 40 -0.81 -11.09 0.01
C ALA A 40 -2.32 -10.77 -0.05
N ALA A 41 -2.73 -9.62 0.49
CA ALA A 41 -4.12 -9.16 0.46
C ALA A 41 -4.58 -8.81 -0.97
N ALA A 42 -3.76 -8.07 -1.71
CA ALA A 42 -4.00 -7.67 -3.10
C ALA A 42 -4.13 -8.89 -4.02
N LYS A 43 -3.20 -9.84 -3.92
CA LYS A 43 -3.23 -11.12 -4.67
C LYS A 43 -4.48 -11.93 -4.38
N ARG A 44 -4.90 -12.05 -3.11
CA ARG A 44 -6.13 -12.78 -2.73
C ARG A 44 -7.40 -12.15 -3.29
N ARG A 45 -7.39 -10.84 -3.51
CA ARG A 45 -8.55 -10.08 -4.02
C ARG A 45 -8.48 -9.83 -5.52
N GLY A 46 -7.37 -10.18 -6.18
CA GLY A 46 -7.14 -9.89 -7.61
C GLY A 46 -7.10 -8.39 -7.91
N VAL A 47 -6.59 -7.59 -6.97
CA VAL A 47 -6.49 -6.12 -7.08
C VAL A 47 -5.03 -5.67 -7.01
N ALA A 48 -4.76 -4.41 -7.34
CA ALA A 48 -3.43 -3.84 -7.24
C ALA A 48 -3.07 -3.45 -5.78
N LEU A 49 -1.77 -3.40 -5.52
CA LEU A 49 -1.19 -2.77 -4.33
C LEU A 49 -0.50 -1.48 -4.76
N ILE A 50 -0.80 -0.39 -4.06
CA ILE A 50 -0.17 0.91 -4.24
C ILE A 50 0.66 1.19 -3.00
N VAL A 51 1.91 1.61 -3.15
CA VAL A 51 2.78 2.04 -2.05
C VAL A 51 3.03 3.53 -2.19
N GLN A 52 2.70 4.30 -1.16
CA GLN A 52 2.92 5.74 -1.05
C GLN A 52 3.95 5.99 0.06
N GLU A 53 5.17 6.29 -0.36
CA GLU A 53 6.24 6.71 0.54
C GLU A 53 6.12 8.24 0.71
N GLU A 54 6.34 8.77 1.93
CA GLU A 54 6.40 10.22 2.16
C GLU A 54 7.72 10.74 1.57
N GLU A 55 7.80 10.82 0.25
CA GLU A 55 8.84 11.61 -0.42
C GLU A 55 8.47 13.08 -0.25
N GLY A 56 9.19 13.76 0.65
CA GLY A 56 9.13 15.19 0.80
C GLY A 56 9.44 15.87 -0.53
N GLY A 57 8.41 16.40 -1.18
CA GLY A 57 8.53 17.24 -2.36
C GLY A 57 8.24 16.51 -3.66
N ASN A 58 7.03 16.73 -4.17
CA ASN A 58 6.71 16.91 -5.58
C ASN A 58 7.79 16.45 -6.58
N ASP A 59 7.79 15.17 -6.95
CA ASP A 59 7.84 14.66 -8.33
C ASP A 59 8.05 13.14 -8.36
N THR A 60 7.05 12.43 -8.89
CA THR A 60 7.27 11.24 -9.73
C THR A 60 8.13 10.09 -9.18
N SER A 61 7.55 9.23 -8.32
CA SER A 61 7.93 7.80 -8.25
C SER A 61 6.75 6.92 -7.85
N ARG A 62 5.78 6.81 -8.76
CA ARG A 62 4.71 5.82 -8.68
C ARG A 62 5.25 4.47 -9.13
N GLY A 63 5.92 3.76 -8.24
CA GLY A 63 6.31 2.36 -8.43
C GLY A 63 5.06 1.47 -8.48
N ILE A 64 4.39 1.40 -9.63
CA ILE A 64 3.31 0.45 -9.86
C ILE A 64 3.99 -0.90 -10.09
N THR A 65 3.89 -1.84 -9.16
CA THR A 65 4.32 -3.22 -9.39
C THR A 65 3.20 -3.95 -10.13
N PRO A 66 3.33 -4.24 -11.44
CA PRO A 66 2.33 -5.04 -12.13
C PRO A 66 2.36 -6.47 -11.61
N LEU A 67 1.18 -7.06 -11.36
CA LEU A 67 1.05 -8.49 -11.11
C LEU A 67 1.36 -9.24 -12.41
N ALA A 68 2.43 -10.05 -12.41
CA ALA A 68 2.65 -11.05 -13.44
C ALA A 68 1.54 -12.12 -13.35
N ALA A 69 0.95 -12.44 -14.51
CA ALA A 69 -0.16 -13.38 -14.68
C ALA A 69 0.23 -14.83 -14.33
#